data_AF-A0A832FS59-F1
#
_entry.id   AF-A0A832FS59-F1
#
_cell.length_a   1.000
_cell.length_b   1.000
_cell.length_c   1.000
_cell.angle_alpha   90.00
_cell.angle_beta   90.00
_cell.angle_gamma   90.00
#
_symmetry.space_group_name_H-M   'P 1'
#
loop_
_entity.id
_entity.type
_entity.pdbx_description
1 polymer ?
#
loop_
_entity_poly.entity_id
_entity_poly.type
_entity_poly.pdbx_seq_one_letter_code
_entity_poly.pdbx_strand_id
1 'polypeptide(L)' 'MGRNTPSLRVIIDSYIERLRRVSKMLPPEERAFLELLIEDIESTLSVYTHIGVVDPIEIIIVHIIRRLNFLYCKQQDMRS' A
#
# COMPACT_ATOMS: atom_id res chain seq x y z
N MET A 1 22.54 -22.06 12.09
CA MET A 1 22.45 -20.72 11.48
C MET A 1 20.98 -20.43 11.18
N GLY A 2 20.28 -19.73 12.09
CA GLY A 2 18.87 -19.40 11.90
C GLY A 2 18.72 -18.37 10.79
N ARG A 3 17.93 -18.66 9.76
CA ARG A 3 17.55 -17.67 8.75
C ARG A 3 16.80 -16.55 9.47
N ASN A 4 17.33 -15.34 9.47
CA ASN A 4 16.59 -14.14 9.89
C ASN A 4 15.44 -13.96 8.89
N THR A 5 14.24 -14.43 9.23
CA THR A 5 13.04 -14.12 8.47
C THR A 5 12.86 -12.60 8.51
N PRO A 6 12.92 -11.89 7.37
CA PRO A 6 12.71 -10.44 7.36
C PRO A 6 11.32 -10.14 7.91
N SER A 7 11.20 -9.05 8.67
CA SER A 7 9.90 -8.64 9.20
C SER A 7 8.94 -8.32 8.06
N LEU A 8 7.63 -8.54 8.28
CA LEU A 8 6.58 -8.27 7.30
C LEU A 8 6.67 -6.85 6.72
N ARG A 9 7.03 -5.88 7.57
CA ARG A 9 7.30 -4.48 7.19
C ARG A 9 8.39 -4.38 6.12
N VAL A 10 9.56 -4.99 6.36
CA VAL A 10 10.68 -4.97 5.40
C VAL A 10 10.28 -5.57 4.06
N ILE A 11 9.47 -6.62 4.09
CA ILE A 11 8.98 -7.26 2.86
C ILE A 11 8.05 -6.30 2.10
N ILE A 12 7.09 -5.68 2.78
CA ILE A 12 6.15 -4.73 2.17
C ILE A 12 6.87 -3.50 1.63
N ASP A 13 7.80 -2.92 2.38
CA ASP A 13 8.61 -1.78 1.94
C ASP A 13 9.35 -2.11 0.63
N SER A 14 9.90 -3.32 0.51
CA SER A 14 10.51 -3.82 -0.73
C SER A 14 9.51 -3.93 -1.88
N TYR A 15 8.29 -4.39 -1.64
CA TYR A 15 7.23 -4.40 -2.67
C TYR A 15 6.86 -2.99 -3.12
N ILE A 16 6.71 -2.05 -2.18
CA ILE A 16 6.37 -0.66 -2.48
C ILE A 16 7.49 0.02 -3.28
N GLU A 17 8.74 -0.18 -2.91
CA GLU A 17 9.87 0.34 -3.68
C GLU A 17 9.94 -0.25 -5.09
N ARG A 18 9.65 -1.55 -5.25
CA ARG A 18 9.52 -2.15 -6.58
C ARG A 18 8.38 -1.52 -7.38
N LEU A 19 7.24 -1.29 -6.74
CA LEU A 19 6.08 -0.67 -7.38
C LEU A 19 6.39 0.77 -7.82
N ARG A 20 7.09 1.55 -7.00
CA ARG A 20 7.59 2.90 -7.36
C ARG A 20 8.56 2.89 -8.53
N ARG A 21 9.38 1.83 -8.67
CA ARG A 21 10.27 1.70 -9.83
C ARG A 21 9.49 1.40 -11.10
N VAL A 22 8.50 0.51 -11.01
CA VAL A 22 7.62 0.17 -12.15
C VAL A 22 6.77 1.37 -12.55
N SER A 23 6.27 2.15 -11.58
CA SER A 23 5.43 3.32 -11.84
C SER A 23 6.14 4.43 -12.64
N LYS A 24 7.48 4.43 -12.68
CA LYS A 24 8.25 5.34 -13.55
C LYS A 24 8.03 5.10 -15.04
N MET A 25 7.53 3.91 -15.43
CA MET A 25 7.18 3.59 -16.81
C MET A 25 5.76 4.02 -17.18
N LEU A 26 4.96 4.46 -16.21
CA LEU A 26 3.58 4.89 -16.42
C LEU A 26 3.51 6.37 -16.80
N PRO A 27 2.43 6.81 -17.47
CA PRO A 27 2.12 8.22 -17.63
C PRO A 27 2.11 8.98 -16.30
N PRO A 28 2.42 10.29 -16.28
CA PRO A 28 2.49 11.09 -15.05
C PRO A 28 1.23 11.03 -14.18
N GLU A 29 0.05 11.01 -14.80
CA GLU A 29 -1.24 10.94 -14.11
C GLU A 29 -1.44 9.60 -13.38
N GLU A 30 -1.15 8.49 -14.07
CA GLU A 30 -1.22 7.15 -13.48
C GLU A 30 -0.19 6.97 -12.37
N ARG A 31 1.01 7.50 -12.55
CA ARG A 31 2.05 7.49 -11.52
C ARG A 31 1.62 8.27 -10.28
N ALA A 32 1.04 9.46 -10.45
CA ALA A 32 0.54 10.25 -9.33
C ALA A 32 -0.59 9.52 -8.59
N PHE A 33 -1.50 8.89 -9.33
CA PHE A 33 -2.56 8.06 -8.74
C PHE A 33 -2.01 6.87 -7.95
N LEU A 34 -1.00 6.19 -8.50
CA LEU A 34 -0.35 5.07 -7.83
C LEU A 34 0.32 5.51 -6.52
N GLU A 35 1.02 6.65 -6.49
CA GLU A 35 1.59 7.21 -5.24
C GLU A 35 0.49 7.49 -4.20
N LEU A 36 -0.67 8.01 -4.62
CA LEU A 36 -1.82 8.23 -3.72
C LEU A 36 -2.40 6.93 -3.15
N LEU A 37 -2.31 5.82 -3.89
CA LEU A 37 -2.78 4.51 -3.47
C LEU A 37 -1.85 3.79 -2.50
N ILE A 38 -0.54 4.10 -2.51
CA ILE A 38 0.44 3.52 -1.58
C ILE A 38 0.76 4.43 -0.39
N GLU A 39 0.28 5.68 -0.44
CA GLU A 39 0.39 6.63 0.66
C GLU A 39 -0.25 6.06 1.93
N ASP A 40 0.46 6.20 3.06
CA ASP A 40 -0.02 5.79 4.38
C ASP A 40 -0.19 4.27 4.56
N ILE A 41 0.57 3.45 3.81
CA ILE A 41 0.56 1.99 4.00
C ILE A 41 0.99 1.55 5.41
N GLU A 42 1.78 2.35 6.10
CA GLU A 42 2.22 2.10 7.49
C GLU A 42 1.06 2.07 8.48
N SER A 43 0.00 2.89 8.26
CA SER A 43 -1.19 2.87 9.11
C SER A 43 -1.95 1.55 8.94
N THR A 44 -2.00 1.03 7.72
CA THR A 44 -2.63 -0.26 7.43
C THR A 44 -1.80 -1.38 8.04
N LEU A 45 -0.49 -1.37 7.85
CA LEU A 45 0.42 -2.31 8.50
C LEU A 45 0.18 -2.40 10.00
N SER A 46 0.17 -1.25 10.69
CA SER A 46 -0.04 -1.17 12.14
C SER A 46 -1.36 -1.81 12.58
N VAL A 47 -2.43 -1.59 11.81
CA VAL A 47 -3.75 -2.20 12.07
C VAL A 47 -3.74 -3.71 11.88
N TYR A 48 -3.00 -4.27 10.94
CA TYR A 48 -3.09 -5.71 10.64
C TYR A 48 -1.96 -6.54 11.28
N THR A 49 -0.93 -5.90 11.87
CA THR A 49 0.21 -6.60 12.50
C THR A 49 -0.19 -7.57 13.62
N HIS A 50 -1.27 -7.29 14.34
CA HIS A 50 -1.69 -8.09 15.51
C HIS A 50 -2.53 -9.33 15.13
N ILE A 51 -2.99 -9.43 13.88
CA ILE A 51 -3.89 -10.49 13.40
C ILE A 51 -3.08 -11.74 12.97
N GLY A 52 -1.75 -11.65 13.00
CA GLY A 52 -0.88 -12.74 12.55
C GLY A 52 -0.88 -12.90 11.03
N VAL A 53 -1.17 -11.82 10.29
CA VAL A 53 -1.09 -11.81 8.82
C VAL A 53 0.35 -12.16 8.41
N VAL A 54 0.48 -13.21 7.61
CA VAL A 54 1.79 -13.73 7.17
C VAL A 54 2.10 -13.30 5.74
N ASP A 55 1.06 -13.00 4.94
CA ASP A 55 1.22 -12.63 3.54
C ASP A 55 1.27 -11.10 3.35
N PRO A 56 2.41 -10.55 2.89
CA PRO A 56 2.54 -9.12 2.61
C PRO A 56 1.59 -8.61 1.51
N ILE A 57 1.20 -9.47 0.56
CA ILE A 57 0.31 -9.10 -0.55
C ILE A 57 -1.10 -8.83 -0.03
N GLU A 58 -1.57 -9.61 0.96
CA GLU A 58 -2.89 -9.42 1.56
C GLU A 58 -3.02 -8.02 2.17
N ILE A 59 -2.00 -7.56 2.91
CA ILE A 59 -1.99 -6.21 3.48
C ILE A 59 -2.00 -5.14 2.39
N ILE A 60 -1.22 -5.33 1.33
CA ILE A 60 -1.18 -4.37 0.21
C ILE A 60 -2.56 -4.27 -0.47
N ILE A 61 -3.24 -5.39 -0.71
CA ILE A 61 -4.59 -5.40 -1.29
C ILE A 61 -5.58 -4.68 -0.39
N VAL A 62 -5.59 -4.99 0.91
CA VAL A 62 -6.47 -4.33 1.88
C VAL A 62 -6.21 -2.83 1.93
N HIS A 63 -4.94 -2.42 1.90
CA HIS A 63 -4.56 -1.01 1.85
C HIS A 63 -5.13 -0.31 0.62
N ILE A 64 -4.94 -0.90 -0.57
CA ILE A 64 -5.44 -0.34 -1.84
C ILE A 64 -6.96 -0.19 -1.80
N ILE A 65 -7.69 -1.19 -1.32
CA ILE A 65 -9.16 -1.11 -1.18
C ILE A 65 -9.56 0.04 -0.25
N ARG A 66 -8.91 0.17 0.92
CA ARG A 66 -9.17 1.27 1.86
C ARG A 66 -8.90 2.64 1.24
N ARG A 67 -7.80 2.78 0.49
CA ARG A 67 -7.43 4.04 -0.19
C ARG A 67 -8.40 4.38 -1.32
N LEU A 68 -8.81 3.39 -2.12
CA LEU A 68 -9.83 3.61 -3.16
C LEU A 68 -11.14 4.09 -2.56
N ASN A 69 -11.61 3.47 -1.48
CA ASN A 69 -12.82 3.90 -0.80
C ASN A 69 -12.69 5.34 -0.24
N PHE A 70 -11.56 5.66 0.38
CA PHE A 70 -11.29 7.02 0.89
C PHE A 70 -11.32 8.07 -0.24
N LEU A 71 -10.63 7.81 -1.35
CA LEU A 71 -10.59 8.71 -2.49
C LEU A 71 -11.96 8.89 -3.13
N TYR A 72 -12.74 7.80 -3.22
CA TYR A 72 -14.11 7.83 -3.75
C TYR A 72 -15.04 8.67 -2.86
N CYS A 73 -15.05 8.44 -1.54
CA CYS A 73 -15.84 9.24 -0.61
C CYS A 73 -15.43 10.72 -0.63
N LYS A 74 -14.12 11.01 -0.63
CA LYS A 74 -13.61 12.39 -0.68
C LYS A 74 -14.07 13.13 -1.95
N GLN A 75 -14.17 12.43 -3.09
CA GLN A 75 -14.69 13.02 -4.32
C GLN A 75 -16.20 13.33 -4.25
N GLN A 76 -16.98 12.58 -3.49
CA GLN A 76 -18.40 12.85 -3.29
C GLN A 76 -18.63 14.07 -2.38
N ASP A 77 -17.83 14.23 -1.33
CA ASP A 77 -17.91 15.38 -0.42
C ASP A 77 -17.57 16.71 -1.12
N MET A 78 -16.63 16.70 -2.08
CA MET A 78 -16.28 17.89 -2.86
C MET A 78 -17.31 18.27 -3.93
N ARG A 79 -18.30 17.39 -4.20
CA ARG A 79 -19.38 17.62 -5.18
C ARG A 79 -20.71 18.01 -4.52
N SER A 80 -20.77 17.98 -3.18
CA SER A 80 -21.95 18.35 -2.37
C SER A 80 -21.81 19.77 -1.85
#